data_AF-A0A372RM10-F1
#
_entry.id   AF-A0A372RM10-F1
#
_cell.length_a   1.000
_cell.length_b   1.000
_cell.length_c   1.000
_cell.angle_alpha   90.00
_cell.angle_beta   90.00
_cell.angle_gamma   90.00
#
_symmetry.space_group_name_H-M   'P 1'
#
loop_
_entity.id
_entity.type
_entity.pdbx_description
1 polymer ?
#
loop_
_entity_poly.entity_id
_entity_poly.type
_entity_poly.pdbx_seq_one_letter_code
_entity_poly.pdbx_strand_id
1 'polypeptide(L)'
;MTLIIILIELLELVLYTIFTRNEMGNIPFICPRNYPYSSQLIIIVCQVRTANLLVMPAVALFTIITVLNSCCVGKDTELHSDIVLSA
;
A
#
# COMPACT_ATOMS: atom_id res chain seq x y z
N MET A 1 1.85 15.65 -9.51
CA MET A 1 2.76 14.48 -9.46
C MET A 1 2.29 13.46 -8.43
N THR A 2 2.09 13.84 -7.17
CA THR A 2 1.63 12.97 -6.08
C THR A 2 0.27 12.31 -6.28
N LEU A 3 -0.73 13.05 -6.80
CA LEU A 3 -2.05 12.46 -7.11
C LEU A 3 -1.95 11.32 -8.12
N ILE A 4 -1.07 11.46 -9.12
CA ILE A 4 -0.85 10.44 -10.15
C ILE A 4 -0.23 9.18 -9.52
N ILE A 5 0.71 9.34 -8.57
CA ILE A 5 1.32 8.23 -7.83
C ILE A 5 0.26 7.44 -7.04
N ILE A 6 -0.62 8.13 -6.32
CA ILE A 6 -1.71 7.49 -5.56
C ILE A 6 -2.67 6.72 -6.49
N LEU A 7 -3.00 7.29 -7.66
CA LEU A 7 -3.84 6.60 -8.64
C LEU A 7 -3.17 5.33 -9.20
N ILE A 8 -1.85 5.36 -9.41
CA ILE A 8 -1.09 4.19 -9.85
C ILE A 8 -1.08 3.10 -8.77
N GLU A 9 -0.82 3.45 -7.51
CA GLU A 9 -0.84 2.50 -6.39
C GLU A 9 -2.22 1.82 -6.23
N LEU A 10 -3.29 2.60 -6.35
CA LEU A 10 -4.66 2.06 -6.31
C LEU A 10 -4.93 1.13 -7.50
N LEU A 11 -4.46 1.49 -8.69
CA LEU A 11 -4.61 0.66 -9.88
C LEU A 11 -3.87 -0.67 -9.73
N GLU A 12 -2.62 -0.65 -9.25
CA GLU A 12 -1.82 -1.85 -8.99
C GLU A 12 -2.52 -2.78 -8.00
N LEU A 13 -3.06 -2.24 -6.90
CA LEU A 13 -3.80 -3.02 -5.91
C LEU A 13 -5.03 -3.71 -6.50
N VAL A 14 -5.80 -2.99 -7.33
CA VAL A 14 -7.00 -3.51 -8.00
C VAL A 14 -6.62 -4.61 -8.99
N LEU A 15 -5.65 -4.34 -9.88
CA LEU A 15 -5.18 -5.31 -10.87
C LEU A 15 -4.62 -6.56 -10.17
N TYR A 16 -3.76 -6.38 -9.18
CA TYR A 16 -3.19 -7.46 -8.39
C TYR A 16 -4.29 -8.34 -7.80
N THR A 17 -5.31 -7.74 -7.18
CA THR A 17 -6.42 -8.49 -6.58
C THR A 17 -7.25 -9.22 -7.63
N ILE A 18 -7.55 -8.59 -8.77
CA ILE A 18 -8.34 -9.20 -9.85
C ILE A 18 -7.60 -10.37 -10.48
N PHE A 19 -6.31 -10.24 -10.76
CA PHE A 19 -5.55 -11.31 -11.37
C PHE A 19 -5.28 -12.43 -10.36
N THR A 20 -4.92 -12.12 -9.12
CA THR A 20 -4.53 -13.14 -8.14
C THR A 20 -5.69 -13.76 -7.37
N ARG A 21 -6.92 -13.25 -7.46
CA ARG A 21 -8.07 -13.81 -6.70
C ARG A 21 -8.33 -15.29 -7.01
N ASN A 22 -8.16 -15.71 -8.26
CA ASN A 22 -8.52 -17.04 -8.74
C ASN A 22 -7.32 -18.00 -8.89
N GLU A 23 -6.08 -17.49 -8.86
CA GLU A 23 -4.85 -18.27 -9.10
C GLU A 23 -4.66 -19.44 -8.12
N MET A 24 -5.11 -19.28 -6.88
CA MET A 24 -4.93 -20.27 -5.82
C MET A 24 -6.23 -20.98 -5.43
N GLY A 25 -7.27 -20.91 -6.27
CA GLY A 25 -8.56 -21.54 -6.02
C GLY A 25 -9.14 -21.16 -4.65
N ASN A 26 -9.45 -22.16 -3.82
CA ASN A 26 -10.16 -22.00 -2.55
C ASN A 26 -9.24 -21.71 -1.35
N ILE A 27 -7.98 -21.30 -1.59
CA ILE A 27 -7.02 -21.00 -0.53
C ILE A 27 -7.28 -19.60 0.04
N PRO A 28 -7.42 -19.46 1.37
CA PRO A 28 -7.64 -18.16 2.01
C PRO A 28 -6.47 -17.20 1.78
N PHE A 29 -6.78 -15.90 1.64
CA PHE A 29 -5.79 -14.84 1.42
C PHE A 29 -4.75 -14.67 2.56
N ILE A 30 -5.08 -15.09 3.78
CA ILE A 30 -4.25 -14.93 4.99
C ILE A 30 -3.44 -16.18 5.35
N CYS A 31 -3.48 -17.22 4.51
CA CYS A 31 -2.68 -18.44 4.65
C CYS A 31 -2.64 -19.06 6.06
N PRO A 32 -3.79 -19.50 6.59
CA PRO A 32 -3.85 -19.99 7.94
C PRO A 32 -3.22 -21.39 8.04
N ARG A 33 -2.52 -21.66 9.15
CA ARG A 33 -1.77 -22.92 9.36
C ARG A 33 -2.64 -24.18 9.40
N ASN A 34 -3.93 -24.02 9.67
CA ASN A 34 -4.91 -25.11 9.74
C ASN A 34 -5.57 -25.44 8.38
N TYR A 35 -5.16 -24.78 7.29
CA TYR A 35 -5.66 -25.08 5.95
C TYR A 35 -4.99 -26.35 5.38
N PRO A 36 -5.74 -27.25 4.74
CA PRO A 36 -5.19 -28.48 4.14
C PRO A 36 -4.49 -28.18 2.82
N TYR A 37 -3.26 -27.65 2.88
CA TYR A 37 -2.44 -27.41 1.71
C TYR A 37 -2.02 -28.72 1.03
N SER A 38 -2.07 -28.77 -0.30
CA SER A 38 -1.69 -29.99 -1.03
C SER A 38 -0.18 -30.20 -1.13
N SER A 39 0.62 -29.15 -0.98
CA SER A 39 2.08 -29.23 -1.01
C SER A 39 2.74 -28.03 -0.33
N GLN A 40 4.04 -28.19 0.00
CA GLN A 40 4.87 -27.11 0.53
C GLN A 40 4.98 -25.91 -0.44
N LEU A 41 4.98 -26.20 -1.74
CA LEU A 41 5.01 -25.16 -2.77
C LEU A 41 3.80 -24.23 -2.66
N ILE A 42 2.60 -24.79 -2.44
CA ILE A 42 1.38 -24.00 -2.28
C ILE A 42 1.45 -23.13 -1.01
N ILE A 43 2.04 -23.63 0.08
CA ILE A 43 2.22 -22.85 1.31
C ILE A 43 3.07 -21.61 1.04
N ILE A 44 4.19 -21.77 0.35
CA ILE A 44 5.10 -20.65 0.01
C ILE A 44 4.40 -19.65 -0.90
N VAL A 45 3.75 -20.13 -1.96
CA VAL A 45 3.01 -19.29 -2.91
C VAL A 45 1.88 -18.52 -2.21
N CYS A 46 1.18 -19.16 -1.26
CA CYS A 46 0.20 -18.51 -0.40
C CYS A 46 0.86 -17.38 0.40
N GLN A 47 1.94 -17.65 1.12
CA GLN A 47 2.63 -16.66 1.95
C GLN A 47 3.11 -15.44 1.15
N VAL A 48 3.64 -15.67 -0.07
CA VAL A 48 4.03 -14.58 -0.98
C VAL A 48 2.82 -13.73 -1.37
N ARG A 49 1.67 -14.34 -1.65
CA ARG A 49 0.45 -13.59 -1.96
C ARG A 49 -0.02 -12.75 -0.78
N THR A 50 0.01 -13.29 0.44
CA THR A 50 -0.34 -12.55 1.65
C THR A 50 0.63 -11.39 1.88
N ALA A 51 1.93 -11.62 1.72
CA ALA A 51 2.94 -10.58 1.85
C ALA A 51 2.69 -9.43 0.86
N ASN A 52 2.45 -9.74 -0.41
CA ASN A 52 2.12 -8.74 -1.42
C ASN A 52 0.82 -7.98 -1.09
N LEU A 53 -0.22 -8.67 -0.62
CA LEU A 53 -1.48 -8.05 -0.21
C LEU A 53 -1.31 -7.09 0.98
N LEU A 54 -0.32 -7.32 1.84
CA LEU A 54 0.01 -6.44 2.97
C LEU A 54 0.95 -5.30 2.57
N VAL A 55 1.92 -5.55 1.68
CA VAL A 55 2.92 -4.57 1.26
C VAL A 55 2.30 -3.46 0.43
N MET A 56 1.43 -3.78 -0.54
CA MET A 56 0.82 -2.76 -1.41
C MET A 56 0.06 -1.67 -0.63
N PRO A 57 -0.88 -1.97 0.29
CA PRO A 57 -1.53 -0.94 1.09
C PRO A 57 -0.58 -0.25 2.09
N ALA A 58 0.47 -0.93 2.55
CA ALA A 58 1.47 -0.31 3.42
C ALA A 58 2.26 0.78 2.68
N VAL A 59 2.68 0.53 1.44
CA VAL A 59 3.33 1.54 0.60
C VAL A 59 2.42 2.74 0.41
N ALA A 60 1.16 2.53 0.03
CA ALA A 60 0.18 3.61 -0.13
C ALA A 60 0.00 4.44 1.15
N LEU A 61 -0.05 3.79 2.32
CA LEU A 61 -0.13 4.47 3.61
C LEU A 61 1.11 5.33 3.89
N PHE A 62 2.31 4.82 3.62
CA PHE A 62 3.56 5.59 3.76
C PHE A 62 3.59 6.80 2.82
N THR A 63 3.12 6.65 1.58
CA THR A 63 3.02 7.74 0.61
C THR A 63 2.08 8.83 1.14
N ILE A 64 0.90 8.46 1.65
CA ILE A 64 -0.06 9.40 2.25
C ILE A 64 0.54 10.12 3.45
N ILE A 65 1.18 9.41 4.38
CA ILE A 65 1.81 10.00 5.57
C ILE A 65 2.88 11.02 5.17
N THR A 66 3.73 10.67 4.21
CA THR A 66 4.79 11.57 3.72
C THR A 66 4.21 12.86 3.14
N VAL A 67 3.10 12.75 2.41
CA VAL A 67 2.40 13.89 1.81
C VAL A 67 1.75 14.75 2.88
N LEU A 68 1.06 14.16 3.85
CA LEU A 68 0.46 14.90 4.96
C LEU A 68 1.50 15.69 5.75
N ASN A 69 2.64 15.06 6.06
CA ASN A 69 3.77 15.75 6.71
C ASN A 69 4.33 16.88 5.84
N SER A 70 4.46 16.66 4.53
CA SER A 70 4.95 17.70 3.60
C SER A 70 3.95 18.87 3.47
N CYS A 71 2.65 18.59 3.45
CA CYS A 71 1.59 19.59 3.45
C CYS A 71 1.54 20.39 4.77
N CYS A 72 1.83 19.76 5.90
CA CYS A 72 1.95 20.44 7.18
C CYS A 72 3.22 21.32 7.25
N VAL A 73 4.37 20.81 6.80
CA VAL A 73 5.65 21.55 6.78
C VAL A 73 5.64 22.76 5.84
N GLY A 74 4.95 22.66 4.69
CA GLY A 74 4.79 23.80 3.78
C GLY A 74 4.01 24.97 4.41
N LYS A 75 3.06 24.65 5.28
CA LYS A 75 2.19 25.64 5.95
C LYS A 75 2.95 26.46 7.00
N ASP A 76 3.93 25.86 7.66
CA ASP A 76 4.79 26.55 8.63
C ASP A 76 5.80 27.47 7.94
N THR A 77 6.24 27.11 6.73
CA THR A 77 7.21 27.89 5.95
C THR A 77 6.56 29.12 5.30
N GLU A 78 5.32 29.01 4.80
CA GLU A 78 4.54 30.18 4.34
C GLU A 78 4.22 31.14 5.50
N LEU A 79 3.77 30.64 6.65
CA LEU A 79 3.46 31.48 7.81
C LEU A 79 4.71 32.20 8.37
N HIS A 80 5.88 31.55 8.35
CA HIS A 80 7.14 32.19 8.76
C HIS A 80 7.60 33.28 7.77
N SER A 81 7.32 33.11 6.48
CA SER A 81 7.64 34.09 5.44
C SER A 81 6.76 35.35 5.54
N ASP A 82 5.47 35.17 5.84
CA ASP A 82 4.51 36.27 5.98
C ASP A 82 4.76 37.13 7.23
N ILE A 83 5.23 36.52 8.33
CA ILE A 83 5.58 37.25 9.57
C ILE A 83 6.87 38.06 9.39
N VAL A 84 7.88 37.53 8.69
CA VAL A 84 9.15 38.22 8.44
C VAL A 84 9.01 39.36 7.42
N LEU A 85 8.05 39.29 6.49
CA LEU A 85 7.77 40.37 5.54
C LEU A 85 6.90 41.50 6.11
N SER A 86 6.27 41.29 7.28
CA SER A 86 5.48 42.30 8.02
C SER A 86 6.19 42.87 9.27
N ALA A 87 7.46 42.53 9.50
CA ALA A 87 8.30 43.06 10.58
C ALA A 87 9.40 43.98 10.01
#